data_AF-D3UHT4-F1
#
_entry.id   AF-D3UHT4-F1
#
_cell.length_a   1.000
_cell.length_b   1.000
_cell.length_c   1.000
_cell.angle_alpha   90.00
_cell.angle_beta   90.00
_cell.angle_gamma   90.00
#
_symmetry.space_group_name_H-M   'P 1'
#
loop_
_entity.id
_entity.type
_entity.pdbx_description
1 polymer ?
#
loop_
_entity_poly.entity_id
_entity_poly.type
_entity_poly.pdbx_seq_one_letter_code
_entity_poly.pdbx_strand_id
1 'polypeptide(L)'
;MKKALFFLCVIGLSLAQDSDINSHLSKNSAMLKNYYLAVKKQSANAQYVRFRDFFLIDTKSYYALSPQEKKSLASSLLVMIAIYKRSKPLYSDFGGVSMDGILAEDIDDRRAKTFHYRFDGRYYTDLQNLKKSHILYAYCSLPGFNRCVLLGIGEEW
;
A
#
# COMPACT_ATOMS: atom_id res chain seq x y z
N MET A 1 32.56 12.56 57.94
CA MET A 1 32.54 13.25 56.63
C MET A 1 31.87 12.34 55.61
N LYS A 2 30.69 12.73 55.12
CA LYS A 2 29.86 11.97 54.18
C LYS A 2 30.40 12.16 52.75
N LYS A 3 30.65 11.08 52.01
CA LYS A 3 30.80 11.13 50.55
C LYS A 3 29.68 10.30 49.94
N ALA A 4 28.62 10.99 49.51
CA ALA A 4 27.59 10.43 48.66
C ALA A 4 28.13 10.40 47.23
N LEU A 5 28.30 9.21 46.67
CA LEU A 5 28.60 9.03 45.25
C LEU A 5 27.25 8.96 44.52
N PHE A 6 26.77 10.10 44.05
CA PHE A 6 25.70 10.17 43.05
C PHE A 6 26.34 9.84 41.69
N PHE A 7 26.22 8.61 41.24
CA PHE A 7 26.40 8.31 39.82
C PHE A 7 25.02 8.24 39.17
N LEU A 8 24.74 9.25 38.34
CA LEU A 8 23.54 9.33 37.54
C LEU A 8 23.37 8.04 36.75
N CYS A 9 22.28 7.32 37.05
CA CYS A 9 21.71 6.35 36.15
C CYS A 9 21.22 7.13 34.93
N VAL A 10 22.06 7.20 33.88
CA VAL A 10 21.62 7.62 32.55
C VAL A 10 20.71 6.51 32.06
N ILE A 11 19.44 6.58 32.46
CA ILE A 11 18.36 5.89 31.78
C ILE A 11 18.37 6.51 30.39
N GLY A 12 18.99 5.81 29.45
CA GLY A 12 18.80 6.11 28.05
C GLY A 12 17.29 6.07 27.82
N LEU A 13 16.69 7.25 27.64
CA LEU A 13 15.39 7.33 27.01
C LEU A 13 15.56 6.58 25.69
N SER A 14 14.97 5.39 25.61
CA SER A 14 14.59 4.80 24.35
C SER A 14 13.72 5.85 23.67
N LEU A 15 14.33 6.66 22.80
CA LEU A 15 13.62 7.43 21.80
C LEU A 15 12.64 6.44 21.17
N ALA A 16 11.35 6.73 21.30
CA ALA A 16 10.31 5.99 20.63
C ALA A 16 10.79 5.76 19.21
N GLN A 17 11.03 4.50 18.86
CA GLN A 17 11.50 4.14 17.54
C GLN A 17 10.32 4.41 16.61
N ASP A 18 10.29 5.60 16.02
CA ASP A 18 9.44 5.92 14.87
C ASP A 18 9.69 4.80 13.87
N SER A 19 8.77 3.83 13.81
CA SER A 19 8.93 2.73 12.89
C SER A 19 8.68 3.29 11.51
N ASP A 20 9.72 3.36 10.70
CA ASP A 20 9.59 3.78 9.30
C ASP A 20 8.64 2.83 8.53
N ILE A 21 8.18 3.28 7.35
CA ILE A 21 7.34 2.46 6.45
C ILE A 21 7.88 1.04 6.24
N ASN A 22 9.20 0.85 6.16
CA ASN A 22 9.79 -0.46 5.90
C ASN A 22 9.59 -1.39 7.10
N SER A 23 9.69 -0.88 8.33
CA SER A 23 9.41 -1.61 9.55
C SER A 23 7.94 -2.05 9.62
N HIS A 24 7.00 -1.13 9.35
CA HIS A 24 5.58 -1.44 9.31
C HIS A 24 5.22 -2.47 8.24
N LEU A 25 5.72 -2.29 7.01
CA LEU A 25 5.48 -3.24 5.93
C LEU A 25 6.11 -4.60 6.21
N SER A 26 7.28 -4.66 6.85
CA SER A 26 7.90 -5.93 7.23
C SER A 26 7.03 -6.69 8.24
N LYS A 27 6.56 -6.01 9.30
CA LYS A 27 5.68 -6.58 10.32
C LYS A 27 4.35 -7.06 9.74
N ASN A 28 3.77 -6.31 8.80
CA ASN A 28 2.45 -6.60 8.24
C ASN A 28 2.48 -7.46 6.96
N SER A 29 3.66 -7.77 6.42
CA SER A 29 3.83 -8.37 5.08
C SER A 29 3.03 -9.66 4.87
N ALA A 30 3.10 -10.59 5.83
CA ALA A 30 2.40 -11.87 5.74
C ALA A 30 0.88 -11.69 5.76
N MET A 31 0.37 -10.82 6.64
CA MET A 31 -1.06 -10.52 6.74
C MET A 31 -1.58 -9.87 5.46
N LEU A 32 -0.89 -8.83 4.96
CA LEU A 32 -1.29 -8.12 3.74
C LEU A 32 -1.26 -9.05 2.52
N LYS A 33 -0.23 -9.89 2.40
CA LYS A 33 -0.14 -10.90 1.33
C LYS A 33 -1.31 -11.87 1.38
N ASN A 34 -1.60 -12.43 2.55
CA ASN A 34 -2.70 -13.39 2.71
C ASN A 34 -4.06 -12.74 2.41
N TYR A 35 -4.25 -11.51 2.87
CA TYR A 35 -5.46 -10.75 2.60
C TYR A 35 -5.63 -10.45 1.10
N TYR A 36 -4.57 -10.01 0.42
CA TYR A 36 -4.58 -9.82 -1.03
C TYR A 36 -4.89 -11.12 -1.79
N LEU A 37 -4.27 -12.24 -1.41
CA LEU A 37 -4.54 -13.55 -2.02
C LEU A 37 -6.00 -13.99 -1.80
N ALA A 38 -6.58 -13.71 -0.63
CA ALA A 38 -7.98 -13.99 -0.34
C ALA A 38 -8.92 -13.13 -1.20
N VAL A 39 -8.65 -11.83 -1.35
CA VAL A 39 -9.40 -10.91 -2.23
C VAL A 39 -9.31 -11.39 -3.68
N LYS A 40 -8.11 -11.73 -4.15
CA LYS A 40 -7.89 -12.23 -5.51
C LYS A 40 -8.65 -13.52 -5.81
N LYS A 41 -8.57 -14.52 -4.91
CA LYS A 41 -9.30 -15.78 -5.07
C LYS A 41 -10.82 -15.56 -5.16
N GLN A 42 -11.35 -14.67 -4.34
CA GLN A 42 -12.75 -14.31 -4.30
C GLN A 42 -13.20 -13.53 -5.55
N SER A 43 -12.37 -12.58 -5.98
CA SER A 43 -12.58 -11.78 -7.19
C SER A 43 -12.70 -12.63 -8.44
N ALA A 44 -11.85 -13.65 -8.58
CA ALA A 44 -11.88 -14.58 -9.71
C ALA A 44 -13.20 -15.37 -9.83
N ASN A 45 -13.96 -15.50 -8.73
CA ASN A 45 -15.27 -16.16 -8.70
C ASN A 45 -16.43 -15.15 -8.64
N ALA A 46 -16.19 -13.86 -8.87
CA ALA A 46 -17.16 -12.76 -8.70
C ALA A 46 -17.77 -12.69 -7.28
N GLN A 47 -17.08 -13.21 -6.26
CA GLN A 47 -17.50 -13.21 -4.86
C GLN A 47 -16.79 -12.09 -4.08
N TYR A 48 -17.06 -10.82 -4.41
CA TYR A 48 -16.25 -9.70 -3.90
C TYR A 48 -16.31 -9.53 -2.37
N VAL A 49 -15.15 -9.34 -1.76
CA VAL A 49 -15.02 -8.98 -0.34
C VAL A 49 -15.63 -7.60 -0.13
N ARG A 50 -16.38 -7.41 0.96
CA ARG A 50 -16.88 -6.08 1.36
C ARG A 50 -15.90 -5.36 2.28
N PHE A 51 -15.61 -4.11 1.95
CA PHE A 51 -14.92 -3.14 2.80
C PHE A 51 -15.81 -1.89 2.91
N ARG A 52 -16.48 -1.75 4.06
CA ARG A 52 -17.57 -0.77 4.23
C ARG A 52 -18.61 -0.96 3.11
N ASP A 53 -18.94 0.11 2.38
CA ASP A 53 -19.90 0.09 1.28
C ASP A 53 -19.28 -0.31 -0.07
N PHE A 54 -17.98 -0.64 -0.09
CA PHE A 54 -17.25 -0.99 -1.32
C PHE A 54 -17.03 -2.50 -1.42
N PHE A 55 -17.18 -3.01 -2.64
CA PHE A 55 -16.62 -4.28 -3.08
C PHE A 55 -15.13 -4.11 -3.39
N LEU A 56 -14.34 -5.06 -2.91
CA LEU A 56 -12.92 -5.15 -3.24
C LEU A 56 -12.72 -6.18 -4.35
N ILE A 57 -11.95 -5.78 -5.36
CA ILE A 57 -11.54 -6.63 -6.47
C ILE A 57 -10.04 -6.54 -6.67
N ASP A 58 -9.38 -7.63 -7.07
CA ASP A 58 -7.96 -7.54 -7.47
C ASP A 58 -7.79 -6.97 -8.89
N THR A 59 -6.61 -6.46 -9.19
CA THR A 59 -6.31 -5.82 -10.47
C THR A 59 -6.58 -6.70 -11.69
N LYS A 60 -6.19 -7.98 -11.67
CA LYS A 60 -6.37 -8.87 -12.84
C LYS A 60 -7.85 -9.16 -13.07
N SER A 61 -8.60 -9.47 -12.01
CA SER A 61 -10.05 -9.68 -12.12
C SER A 61 -10.79 -8.43 -12.59
N TYR A 62 -10.40 -7.23 -12.11
CA TYR A 62 -10.99 -5.99 -12.61
C TYR A 62 -10.81 -5.81 -14.11
N TYR A 63 -9.60 -6.06 -14.64
CA TYR A 63 -9.37 -5.90 -16.07
C TYR A 63 -10.15 -6.91 -16.91
N ALA A 64 -10.45 -8.10 -16.36
CA ALA A 64 -11.26 -9.13 -17.01
C ALA A 64 -12.76 -8.80 -17.08
N LEU A 65 -13.27 -7.88 -16.26
CA LEU A 65 -14.68 -7.47 -16.32
C LEU A 65 -15.04 -6.83 -17.67
N SER A 66 -16.24 -7.13 -18.17
CA SER A 66 -16.84 -6.47 -19.31
C SER A 66 -17.09 -4.98 -19.03
N PRO A 67 -17.22 -4.13 -20.07
CA PRO A 67 -17.59 -2.72 -19.88
C PRO A 67 -18.90 -2.53 -19.10
N GLN A 68 -19.87 -3.43 -19.29
CA GLN A 68 -21.17 -3.41 -18.60
C GLN A 68 -21.01 -3.70 -17.10
N GLU A 69 -20.21 -4.71 -16.73
CA GLU A 69 -19.91 -5.03 -15.33
C GLU A 69 -19.12 -3.91 -14.64
N LYS A 70 -18.14 -3.32 -15.34
CA LYS A 70 -17.41 -2.15 -14.83
C LYS A 70 -18.35 -0.99 -14.55
N LYS A 71 -19.33 -0.75 -15.44
CA LYS A 71 -20.32 0.32 -15.28
C LYS A 71 -21.29 0.03 -14.12
N SER A 72 -21.75 -1.20 -13.94
CA SER A 72 -22.68 -1.56 -12.87
C SER A 72 -22.04 -1.47 -11.48
N LEU A 73 -20.72 -1.66 -11.38
CA LEU A 73 -19.96 -1.63 -10.13
C LEU A 73 -19.26 -0.29 -9.86
N ALA A 74 -19.31 0.68 -10.80
CA ALA A 74 -18.42 1.84 -10.80
C ALA A 74 -18.42 2.67 -9.50
N SER A 75 -19.56 2.82 -8.83
CA SER A 75 -19.69 3.62 -7.60
C SER A 75 -19.37 2.85 -6.31
N SER A 76 -19.27 1.54 -6.38
CA SER A 76 -19.13 0.64 -5.22
C SER A 76 -17.92 -0.28 -5.34
N LEU A 77 -16.96 0.02 -6.21
CA LEU A 77 -15.79 -0.84 -6.45
C LEU A 77 -14.48 -0.13 -6.12
N LEU A 78 -13.66 -0.79 -5.30
CA LEU A 78 -12.26 -0.44 -5.08
C LEU A 78 -11.38 -1.57 -5.59
N VAL A 79 -10.28 -1.23 -6.25
CA VAL A 79 -9.27 -2.23 -6.61
C VAL A 79 -8.25 -2.34 -5.49
N MET A 80 -8.06 -3.55 -4.98
CA MET A 80 -6.92 -3.87 -4.15
C MET A 80 -5.73 -4.24 -5.04
N ILE A 81 -4.63 -3.50 -4.88
CA ILE A 81 -3.39 -3.70 -5.63
C ILE A 81 -2.31 -4.31 -4.73
N ALA A 82 -1.39 -5.05 -5.35
CA ALA A 82 -0.12 -5.48 -4.76
C ALA A 82 0.98 -5.17 -5.78
N ILE A 83 1.92 -4.29 -5.46
CA ILE A 83 2.86 -3.73 -6.45
C ILE A 83 4.30 -3.63 -5.98
N TYR A 84 5.24 -3.72 -6.92
CA TYR A 84 6.61 -3.26 -6.75
C TYR A 84 6.80 -1.89 -7.38
N LYS A 85 7.44 -0.98 -6.64
CA LYS A 85 7.82 0.35 -7.12
C LYS A 85 8.89 0.25 -8.23
N ARG A 86 8.67 0.95 -9.34
CA ARG A 86 9.60 1.03 -10.49
C ARG A 86 10.21 2.43 -10.68
N SER A 87 9.55 3.48 -10.21
CA SER A 87 10.08 4.85 -10.27
C SER A 87 10.26 5.46 -8.86
N LYS A 88 10.99 6.57 -8.78
CA LYS A 88 10.95 7.42 -7.59
C LYS A 88 9.58 8.11 -7.54
N PRO A 89 8.97 8.27 -6.35
CA PRO A 89 7.73 9.04 -6.25
C PRO A 89 7.97 10.48 -6.67
N LEU A 90 6.98 11.08 -7.35
CA LEU A 90 7.00 12.49 -7.75
C LEU A 90 5.89 13.21 -6.98
N TYR A 91 6.26 14.23 -6.22
CA TYR A 91 5.30 15.09 -5.54
C TYR A 91 4.73 16.12 -6.52
N SER A 92 3.43 16.39 -6.40
CA SER A 92 2.72 17.44 -7.11
C SER A 92 2.41 18.57 -6.15
N ASP A 93 2.60 19.81 -6.61
CA ASP A 93 2.26 21.03 -5.85
C ASP A 93 0.76 21.12 -5.48
N PHE A 94 -0.09 20.29 -6.10
CA PHE A 94 -1.51 20.13 -5.75
C PHE A 94 -1.77 19.05 -4.68
N GLY A 95 -0.75 18.61 -3.95
CA GLY A 95 -0.89 17.72 -2.79
C GLY A 95 -1.08 16.24 -3.13
N GLY A 96 -0.52 15.77 -4.25
CA GLY A 96 -0.57 14.36 -4.65
C GLY A 96 0.82 13.79 -4.93
N VAL A 97 0.95 12.46 -4.88
CA VAL A 97 2.19 11.75 -5.22
C VAL A 97 1.90 10.76 -6.34
N SER A 98 2.68 10.81 -7.42
CA SER A 98 2.64 9.79 -8.46
C SER A 98 3.81 8.83 -8.34
N MET A 99 3.57 7.57 -8.71
CA MET A 99 4.60 6.54 -8.74
C MET A 99 4.24 5.46 -9.74
N ASP A 100 5.26 4.93 -10.42
CA ASP A 100 5.11 3.81 -11.33
C ASP A 100 5.37 2.51 -10.58
N GLY A 101 4.56 1.51 -10.88
CA GLY A 101 4.75 0.17 -10.33
C GLY A 101 4.30 -0.92 -11.29
N ILE A 102 4.76 -2.14 -11.00
CA ILE A 102 4.29 -3.36 -11.66
C ILE A 102 3.57 -4.22 -10.63
N LEU A 103 2.68 -5.10 -11.08
CA LEU A 103 2.03 -6.06 -10.18
C LEU A 103 3.06 -6.98 -9.54
N ALA A 104 2.86 -7.31 -8.26
CA ALA A 104 3.78 -8.12 -7.48
C ALA A 104 3.99 -9.52 -8.07
N GLU A 105 2.97 -10.05 -8.73
CA GLU A 105 2.99 -11.35 -9.39
C GLU A 105 3.73 -11.35 -10.74
N ASP A 106 4.00 -10.18 -11.31
CA ASP A 106 4.66 -10.05 -12.61
C ASP A 106 6.13 -9.57 -12.43
N ILE A 107 6.72 -9.67 -11.23
CA ILE A 107 8.07 -9.13 -10.93
C ILE A 107 9.17 -9.68 -11.84
N ASP A 108 9.09 -10.96 -12.17
CA ASP A 108 10.06 -11.67 -13.00
C ASP A 108 9.70 -11.64 -14.50
N ASP A 109 8.56 -11.04 -14.87
CA ASP A 109 8.17 -10.89 -16.27
C ASP A 109 8.81 -9.64 -16.90
N ARG A 110 9.63 -9.86 -17.92
CA ARG A 110 10.26 -8.77 -18.69
C ARG A 110 9.24 -7.92 -19.47
N ARG A 111 8.02 -8.41 -19.65
CA ARG A 111 6.90 -7.72 -20.29
C ARG A 111 5.85 -7.24 -19.28
N ALA A 112 6.19 -7.22 -17.99
CA ALA A 112 5.30 -6.74 -16.95
C ALA A 112 4.78 -5.34 -17.29
N LYS A 113 3.46 -5.18 -17.27
CA LYS A 113 2.82 -3.90 -17.52
C LYS A 113 3.12 -2.93 -16.39
N THR A 114 3.64 -1.75 -16.74
CA THR A 114 3.77 -0.63 -15.80
C THR A 114 2.42 0.07 -15.64
N PHE A 115 2.09 0.39 -14.40
CA PHE A 115 0.91 1.14 -14.00
C PHE A 115 1.34 2.44 -13.31
N HIS A 116 0.61 3.51 -13.57
CA HIS A 116 0.79 4.80 -12.94
C HIS A 116 -0.20 4.93 -11.77
N TYR A 117 0.31 5.03 -10.55
CA TYR A 117 -0.49 5.15 -9.34
C TYR A 117 -0.42 6.56 -8.80
N ARG A 118 -1.55 7.06 -8.28
CA ARG A 118 -1.62 8.35 -7.59
C ARG A 118 -2.08 8.15 -6.15
N PHE A 119 -1.26 8.63 -5.24
CA PHE A 119 -1.48 8.61 -3.80
C PHE A 119 -1.67 10.05 -3.31
N ASP A 120 -2.17 10.18 -2.08
CA ASP A 120 -2.20 11.47 -1.38
C ASP A 120 -0.78 11.98 -1.07
N GLY A 121 -0.62 13.31 -1.01
CA GLY A 121 0.61 14.01 -0.67
C GLY A 121 1.29 13.51 0.61
N ARG A 122 0.49 13.11 1.61
CA ARG A 122 0.97 12.60 2.91
C ARG A 122 1.92 11.41 2.79
N TYR A 123 1.76 10.58 1.76
CA TYR A 123 2.57 9.38 1.58
C TYR A 123 3.94 9.64 0.95
N TYR A 124 4.26 10.90 0.59
CA TYR A 124 5.47 11.20 -0.18
C TYR A 124 6.76 10.73 0.50
N THR A 125 6.93 11.08 1.76
CA THR A 125 8.13 10.73 2.55
C THR A 125 8.26 9.22 2.70
N ASP A 126 7.15 8.54 2.97
CA ASP A 126 7.11 7.08 3.07
C ASP A 126 7.48 6.40 1.75
N LEU A 127 6.85 6.82 0.65
CA LEU A 127 7.15 6.29 -0.68
C LEU A 127 8.58 6.59 -1.13
N GLN A 128 9.18 7.69 -0.66
CA GLN A 128 10.59 7.99 -0.90
C GLN A 128 11.50 6.99 -0.17
N ASN A 129 11.20 6.73 1.11
CA ASN A 129 11.99 5.88 2.00
C ASN A 129 11.75 4.38 1.80
N LEU A 130 10.77 4.00 0.98
CA LEU A 130 10.47 2.61 0.65
C LEU A 130 11.64 1.91 -0.06
N LYS A 131 12.11 0.79 0.52
CA LYS A 131 13.08 -0.11 -0.10
C LYS A 131 12.46 -0.84 -1.29
N LYS A 132 13.26 -1.02 -2.35
CA LYS A 132 12.83 -1.66 -3.61
C LYS A 132 12.29 -3.09 -3.45
N SER A 133 12.68 -3.80 -2.40
CA SER A 133 12.25 -5.17 -2.13
C SER A 133 10.86 -5.29 -1.53
N HIS A 134 10.24 -4.19 -1.09
CA HIS A 134 8.91 -4.25 -0.48
C HIS A 134 7.81 -4.22 -1.54
N ILE A 135 6.81 -5.07 -1.31
CA ILE A 135 5.52 -5.01 -1.99
C ILE A 135 4.65 -4.00 -1.25
N LEU A 136 4.09 -3.05 -1.99
CA LEU A 136 3.05 -2.17 -1.48
C LEU A 136 1.67 -2.77 -1.74
N TYR A 137 0.79 -2.59 -0.77
CA TYR A 137 -0.62 -2.92 -0.89
C TYR A 137 -1.43 -1.64 -0.75
N ALA A 138 -2.44 -1.46 -1.59
CA ALA A 138 -3.30 -0.29 -1.53
C ALA A 138 -4.72 -0.62 -1.98
N TYR A 139 -5.69 0.17 -1.51
CA TYR A 139 -7.00 0.29 -2.16
C TYR A 139 -6.99 1.50 -3.07
N CYS A 140 -7.45 1.34 -4.30
CA CYS A 140 -7.46 2.40 -5.30
C CYS A 140 -8.84 2.57 -5.91
N SER A 141 -9.26 3.82 -6.09
CA SER A 141 -10.44 4.15 -6.88
C SER A 141 -10.19 3.97 -8.37
N LEU A 142 -11.22 3.51 -9.06
CA LEU A 142 -11.26 3.31 -10.51
C LEU A 142 -11.74 4.57 -11.25
N PRO A 143 -11.54 4.66 -12.59
CA PRO A 143 -10.82 3.72 -13.45
C PRO A 143 -9.30 3.95 -13.53
N GLY A 144 -8.79 5.04 -12.96
CA GLY A 144 -7.42 5.52 -13.20
C GLY A 144 -6.40 5.26 -12.09
N PHE A 145 -6.76 4.50 -11.04
CA PHE A 145 -5.94 4.38 -9.82
C PHE A 145 -5.51 5.75 -9.28
N ASN A 146 -6.44 6.70 -9.37
CA ASN A 146 -6.18 8.13 -9.19
C ASN A 146 -6.22 8.57 -7.73
N ARG A 147 -6.76 7.73 -6.84
CA ARG A 147 -6.75 7.90 -5.39
C ARG A 147 -6.49 6.55 -4.77
N CYS A 148 -5.27 6.34 -4.32
CA CYS A 148 -4.84 5.13 -3.64
C CYS A 148 -4.54 5.39 -2.17
N VAL A 149 -5.00 4.49 -1.32
CA VAL A 149 -4.75 4.46 0.13
C VAL A 149 -3.80 3.32 0.43
N LEU A 150 -2.61 3.63 0.96
CA LEU A 150 -1.62 2.62 1.32
C LEU A 150 -2.06 1.83 2.56
N LEU A 151 -1.76 0.54 2.58
CA LEU A 151 -2.15 -0.37 3.66
C LEU A 151 -0.93 -0.81 4.46
N GLY A 152 -1.11 -0.91 5.79
CA GLY A 152 -0.13 -1.49 6.70
C GLY A 152 1.17 -0.70 6.84
N ILE A 153 1.13 0.60 6.58
CA ILE A 153 2.28 1.52 6.68
C ILE A 153 2.35 2.28 8.02
N GLY A 154 1.51 1.94 9.00
CA GLY A 154 1.54 2.54 10.35
C GLY A 154 0.59 3.71 10.56
N GLU A 155 -0.29 4.00 9.62
CA GLU A 155 -1.30 5.04 9.79
C GLU A 155 -2.41 4.59 10.74
N GLU A 156 -2.72 5.44 11.73
CA GLU A 156 -3.94 5.37 12.53
C GLU A 156 -5.06 6.05 11.74
N TRP A 157 -6.22 5.38 11.62
CA TRP A 157 -7.38 5.82 10.84
C TRP A 157 -8.61 5.99 11.72
#